data_AF-A3ITY6-F1
#
_entry.id   AF-A3ITY6-F1
#
_cell.length_a   1.000
_cell.length_b   1.000
_cell.length_c   1.000
_cell.angle_alpha   90.00
_cell.angle_beta   90.00
_cell.angle_gamma   90.00
#
_symmetry.space_group_name_H-M   'P 1'
#
loop_
_entity.id
_entity.type
_entity.pdbx_description
1 polymer ?
#
loop_
_entity_poly.entity_id
_entity_poly.type
_entity_poly.pdbx_seq_one_letter_code
_entity_poly.pdbx_strand_id
1 'polypeptide(L)'
;MTRVEKINKMDSKNYHYVLRGTVKKDGEIFYLEIPDKTQFKIKQLPANYPSEESSWFTTLNMTSDGKIISINLEEISDEVTESAMTMTGRVTVLGRKMSFAQLKVSRPPLKTLRISVHPAHKDMKTGQTWSVTAVRQGDILVTKQCKIMEKDRKE
;
A
#
# COMPACT_ATOMS: atom_id res chain seq x y z
N MET A 1 23.37 23.34 17.14
CA MET A 1 23.68 22.39 16.03
C MET A 1 22.49 21.45 15.88
N THR A 2 21.62 21.71 14.90
CA THR A 2 20.38 20.95 14.71
C THR A 2 20.71 19.60 14.08
N ARG A 3 20.55 18.53 14.85
CA ARG A 3 20.74 17.15 14.39
C ARG A 3 19.63 16.85 13.39
N VAL A 4 19.97 16.90 12.10
CA VAL A 4 19.11 16.37 11.04
C VAL A 4 19.07 14.87 11.26
N GLU A 5 18.03 14.36 11.91
CA GLU A 5 17.71 12.95 11.83
C GLU A 5 17.50 12.67 10.33
N LYS A 6 18.48 11.98 9.72
CA LYS A 6 18.24 11.26 8.47
C LYS A 6 16.93 10.54 8.69
N ILE A 7 15.92 10.84 7.86
CA ILE A 7 14.71 10.01 7.77
C ILE A 7 15.25 8.59 7.61
N ASN A 8 15.23 7.84 8.71
CA ASN A 8 15.75 6.49 8.75
C ASN A 8 15.07 5.76 7.61
N LYS A 9 15.84 4.96 6.86
CA LYS A 9 15.28 4.03 5.87
C LYS A 9 14.03 3.42 6.51
N MET A 10 12.86 3.85 6.04
CA MET A 10 11.58 3.38 6.57
C MET A 10 11.64 1.87 6.45
N ASP A 11 11.62 1.19 7.59
CA ASP A 11 11.84 -0.25 7.69
C ASP A 11 10.85 -0.95 6.75
N SER A 12 11.33 -1.90 5.93
CA SER A 12 10.52 -2.57 4.91
C SER A 12 9.29 -3.27 5.51
N LYS A 13 9.35 -3.56 6.82
CA LYS A 13 8.26 -4.08 7.65
C LYS A 13 7.00 -3.21 7.68
N ASN A 14 7.08 -1.92 7.36
CA ASN A 14 5.94 -1.00 7.40
C ASN A 14 5.03 -1.05 6.16
N TYR A 15 5.30 -1.93 5.19
CA TYR A 15 4.49 -2.06 3.97
C TYR A 15 3.89 -3.44 3.76
N HIS A 16 3.97 -4.33 4.76
CA HIS A 16 3.30 -5.61 4.67
C HIS A 16 1.78 -5.40 4.76
N TYR A 17 1.09 -6.01 3.81
CA TYR A 17 -0.36 -6.02 3.73
C TYR A 17 -0.83 -7.44 4.02
N VAL A 18 -1.72 -7.62 5.00
CA VAL A 18 -2.29 -8.95 5.27
C VAL A 18 -3.37 -9.23 4.24
N LEU A 19 -3.21 -10.30 3.48
CA LEU A 19 -4.24 -10.87 2.61
C LEU A 19 -4.67 -12.23 3.14
N ARG A 20 -5.97 -12.45 3.23
CA ARG A 20 -6.55 -13.76 3.51
C ARG A 20 -6.98 -14.42 2.20
N GLY A 21 -6.52 -15.63 1.95
CA GLY A 21 -6.88 -16.35 0.73
C GLY A 21 -6.29 -17.74 0.66
N THR A 22 -6.65 -18.46 -0.41
CA THR A 22 -6.18 -19.81 -0.70
C THR A 22 -5.17 -19.76 -1.84
N VAL A 23 -4.03 -20.42 -1.67
CA VAL A 23 -3.05 -20.58 -2.76
C VAL A 23 -3.58 -21.61 -3.75
N LYS A 24 -3.79 -21.18 -5.00
CA LYS A 24 -4.18 -22.02 -6.12
C LYS A 24 -3.05 -22.12 -7.13
N LYS A 25 -3.02 -23.25 -7.83
CA LYS A 25 -2.10 -23.49 -8.94
C LYS A 25 -2.92 -23.73 -10.20
N ASP A 26 -2.59 -23.02 -11.27
CA ASP A 26 -3.13 -23.24 -12.61
C ASP A 26 -1.96 -23.32 -13.59
N GLY A 27 -1.70 -24.53 -14.10
CA GLY A 27 -0.49 -24.85 -14.84
C GLY A 27 0.78 -24.59 -14.02
N GLU A 28 1.66 -23.72 -14.52
CA GLU A 28 2.90 -23.31 -13.85
C GLU A 28 2.73 -22.05 -12.97
N ILE A 29 1.55 -21.43 -12.97
CA ILE A 29 1.32 -20.17 -12.28
C ILE A 29 0.61 -20.41 -10.95
N PHE A 30 1.13 -19.78 -9.90
CA PHE A 30 0.51 -19.74 -8.59
C PHE A 30 -0.27 -18.43 -8.42
N TYR A 31 -1.45 -18.53 -7.81
CA TYR A 31 -2.33 -17.43 -7.50
C TYR A 31 -2.77 -17.49 -6.04
N LEU A 32 -2.94 -16.34 -5.41
CA LEU A 32 -3.72 -16.25 -4.18
C LEU A 32 -5.14 -15.85 -4.59
N GLU A 33 -6.10 -16.76 -4.41
CA GLU A 33 -7.52 -16.43 -4.53
C GLU A 33 -8.05 -15.96 -3.17
N ILE A 34 -8.53 -14.73 -3.12
CA ILE A 34 -9.11 -14.12 -1.92
C ILE A 34 -10.65 -14.29 -1.91
N PRO A 35 -11.35 -14.05 -0.78
CA PRO A 35 -12.78 -14.37 -0.64
C PRO A 35 -13.71 -13.75 -1.68
N ASP A 36 -13.38 -12.56 -2.20
CA ASP A 36 -14.15 -11.88 -3.25
C ASP A 36 -13.91 -12.42 -4.66
N LYS A 37 -13.21 -13.57 -4.78
CA LYS A 37 -12.83 -14.25 -6.01
C LYS A 37 -11.80 -13.51 -6.87
N THR A 38 -11.25 -12.41 -6.40
CA THR A 38 -10.07 -11.81 -7.04
C THR A 38 -8.88 -12.75 -6.90
N GLN A 39 -8.09 -12.84 -7.96
CA GLN A 39 -6.88 -13.66 -8.00
C GLN A 39 -5.65 -12.79 -8.20
N PHE A 40 -4.67 -12.96 -7.32
CA PHE A 40 -3.37 -12.28 -7.43
C PHE A 40 -2.29 -13.27 -7.83
N LYS A 41 -1.60 -13.00 -8.93
CA LYS A 41 -0.43 -13.78 -9.33
C LYS A 41 0.64 -13.70 -8.24
N ILE A 42 1.12 -14.86 -7.79
CA ILE A 42 2.19 -14.98 -6.80
C ILE A 42 3.52 -14.99 -7.56
N LYS A 43 4.39 -14.01 -7.28
CA LYS A 43 5.75 -13.94 -7.85
C LYS A 43 6.78 -14.69 -7.01
N GLN A 44 6.58 -14.68 -5.70
CA GLN A 44 7.43 -15.36 -4.74
C GLN A 44 6.51 -16.12 -3.80
N LEU A 45 6.64 -17.44 -3.82
CA LEU A 45 5.89 -18.38 -3.01
C LEU A 45 6.84 -18.94 -1.95
N PRO A 46 6.46 -18.94 -0.66
CA PRO A 46 7.26 -19.57 0.38
C PRO A 46 7.33 -21.09 0.15
N ALA A 47 8.43 -21.70 0.59
CA ALA A 47 8.68 -23.13 0.37
C ALA A 47 7.58 -24.02 0.99
N ASN A 48 7.05 -23.59 2.13
CA ASN A 48 5.93 -24.23 2.80
C ASN A 48 4.73 -23.28 2.74
N TYR A 49 3.63 -23.74 2.15
CA TYR A 49 2.36 -23.03 2.13
C TYR A 49 1.20 -24.01 2.36
N PRO A 50 0.19 -23.64 3.15
CA PRO A 50 -1.01 -24.44 3.31
C PRO A 50 -1.80 -24.51 2.00
N SER A 51 -2.45 -25.65 1.79
CA SER A 51 -3.45 -25.82 0.73
C SER A 51 -4.81 -25.19 1.08
N GLU A 52 -5.01 -24.86 2.35
CA GLU A 52 -6.23 -24.25 2.88
C GLU A 52 -6.16 -22.73 2.85
N GLU A 53 -7.28 -22.09 3.18
CA GLU A 53 -7.32 -20.63 3.33
C GLU A 53 -6.45 -20.19 4.51
N SER A 54 -5.62 -19.18 4.31
CA SER A 54 -4.74 -18.64 5.35
C SER A 54 -4.52 -17.15 5.17
N SER A 55 -4.08 -16.49 6.25
CA SER A 55 -3.66 -15.10 6.24
C SER A 55 -2.17 -15.00 5.93
N TRP A 56 -1.80 -14.04 5.09
CA TRP A 56 -0.46 -13.90 4.55
C TRP A 56 0.04 -12.47 4.72
N PHE A 57 1.25 -12.31 5.24
CA PHE A 57 2.00 -11.08 4.99
C PHE A 57 2.39 -11.04 3.52
N THR A 58 1.96 -9.98 2.84
CA THR A 58 2.19 -9.80 1.42
C THR A 58 2.84 -8.46 1.10
N THR A 59 3.79 -8.51 0.17
CA THR A 59 4.29 -7.31 -0.50
C THR A 59 3.55 -7.14 -1.82
N LEU A 60 2.81 -6.02 -1.93
CA LEU A 60 2.01 -5.70 -3.11
C LEU A 60 2.89 -5.09 -4.23
N ASN A 61 2.97 -5.78 -5.37
CA ASN A 61 3.53 -5.22 -6.59
C ASN A 61 2.42 -4.53 -7.38
N MET A 62 2.54 -3.22 -7.54
CA MET A 62 1.48 -2.39 -8.10
C MET A 62 1.98 -1.50 -9.23
N THR A 63 1.08 -1.17 -10.14
CA THR A 63 1.24 -0.04 -11.06
C THR A 63 1.21 1.29 -10.28
N SER A 64 1.58 2.38 -10.94
CA SER A 64 1.66 3.70 -10.30
C SER A 64 0.31 4.24 -9.81
N ASP A 65 -0.80 3.80 -10.41
CA ASP A 65 -2.19 4.17 -10.11
C ASP A 65 -2.84 3.28 -9.03
N GLY A 66 -2.11 2.30 -8.48
CA GLY A 66 -2.58 1.49 -7.35
C GLY A 66 -3.25 0.17 -7.73
N LYS A 67 -3.24 -0.24 -9.00
CA LYS A 67 -3.64 -1.59 -9.40
C LYS A 67 -2.59 -2.62 -8.99
N ILE A 68 -3.03 -3.68 -8.32
CA ILE A 68 -2.22 -4.81 -7.88
C ILE A 68 -2.02 -5.76 -9.06
N ILE A 69 -0.77 -5.91 -9.50
CA ILE A 69 -0.41 -6.77 -10.62
C ILE A 69 -0.01 -8.16 -10.13
N SER A 70 0.67 -8.21 -8.99
CA SER A 70 1.16 -9.45 -8.40
C SER A 70 1.51 -9.22 -6.93
N ILE A 71 1.70 -10.31 -6.20
CA ILE A 71 2.10 -10.28 -4.80
C ILE A 71 3.30 -11.18 -4.55
N ASN A 72 4.06 -10.84 -3.52
CA ASN A 72 5.02 -11.75 -2.92
C ASN A 72 4.42 -12.22 -1.60
N LEU A 73 4.34 -13.53 -1.40
CA LEU A 73 3.95 -14.11 -0.11
C LEU A 73 5.22 -14.30 0.72
N GLU A 74 5.18 -13.87 1.97
CA GLU A 74 6.35 -13.89 2.85
C GLU A 74 6.15 -14.90 3.99
N GLU A 75 5.31 -14.56 4.96
CA GLU A 75 5.02 -15.38 6.13
C GLU A 75 3.51 -15.46 6.33
N ILE A 76 3.06 -16.55 6.95
CA ILE A 76 1.68 -16.68 7.40
C ILE A 76 1.50 -15.75 8.60
N SER A 77 0.38 -15.04 8.63
CA SER A 77 0.03 -14.15 9.74
C SER A 77 -1.08 -14.76 10.57
N ASP A 78 -0.99 -14.65 11.90
CA ASP A 78 -2.10 -14.97 12.80
C ASP A 78 -3.19 -13.87 12.78
N GLU A 79 -2.92 -12.73 12.14
CA GLU A 79 -3.89 -11.65 11.97
C GLU A 79 -4.94 -12.01 10.91
N VAL A 80 -6.21 -12.04 11.31
CA VAL A 80 -7.32 -12.53 10.46
C VAL A 80 -7.93 -11.42 9.60
N THR A 81 -7.65 -10.15 9.89
CA THR A 81 -8.23 -9.01 9.20
C THR A 81 -7.34 -8.52 8.07
N GLU A 82 -7.90 -8.41 6.85
CA GLU A 82 -7.23 -7.72 5.75
C GLU A 82 -6.79 -6.32 6.22
N SER A 83 -5.49 -6.03 6.08
CA SER A 83 -4.93 -4.80 6.64
C SER A 83 -5.42 -3.56 5.89
N ALA A 84 -5.28 -2.39 6.51
CA ALA A 84 -5.28 -1.12 5.81
C ALA A 84 -3.82 -0.68 5.62
N MET A 85 -3.47 -0.23 4.42
CA MET A 85 -2.12 0.26 4.14
C MET A 85 -2.05 1.74 4.51
N THR A 86 -1.32 2.07 5.56
CA THR A 86 -1.05 3.48 5.91
C THR A 86 0.28 3.90 5.29
N MET A 87 0.24 4.99 4.53
CA MET A 87 1.33 5.43 3.67
C MET A 87 1.55 6.92 3.83
N THR A 88 2.80 7.34 3.84
CA THR A 88 3.15 8.77 3.90
C THR A 88 3.50 9.29 2.51
N GLY A 89 2.74 10.26 2.02
CA GLY A 89 2.90 10.82 0.68
C GLY A 89 3.09 12.33 0.69
N ARG A 90 3.92 12.84 -0.21
CA ARG A 90 4.03 14.28 -0.46
C ARG A 90 3.07 14.68 -1.58
N VAL A 91 2.22 15.68 -1.36
CA VAL A 91 1.31 16.22 -2.37
C VAL A 91 2.14 16.85 -3.49
N THR A 92 1.99 16.34 -4.71
CA THR A 92 2.70 16.85 -5.90
C THR A 92 1.80 17.63 -6.84
N VAL A 93 0.51 17.31 -6.89
CA VAL A 93 -0.47 17.97 -7.76
C VAL A 93 -1.79 18.13 -7.02
N LEU A 94 -2.44 19.28 -7.20
CA LEU A 94 -3.82 19.52 -6.82
C LEU A 94 -4.64 19.78 -8.08
N GLY A 95 -5.70 19.00 -8.25
CA GLY A 95 -6.67 19.18 -9.33
C GLY A 95 -7.44 20.49 -9.17
N ARG A 96 -7.95 21.01 -10.28
CA ARG A 96 -8.80 22.21 -10.28
C ARG A 96 -9.99 22.01 -9.32
N LYS A 97 -10.34 23.05 -8.58
CA LYS A 97 -11.44 23.05 -7.60
C LYS A 97 -11.34 21.90 -6.58
N MET A 98 -10.14 21.43 -6.23
CA MET A 98 -9.93 20.32 -5.30
C MET A 98 -10.59 18.99 -5.72
N SER A 99 -10.81 18.80 -7.03
CA SER A 99 -11.37 17.57 -7.60
C SER A 99 -10.52 16.33 -7.30
N PHE A 100 -9.20 16.50 -7.16
CA PHE A 100 -8.29 15.44 -6.75
C PHE A 100 -6.98 15.99 -6.19
N ALA A 101 -6.23 15.15 -5.47
CA ALA A 101 -4.84 15.41 -5.10
C ALA A 101 -3.98 14.20 -5.48
N GLN A 102 -2.81 14.43 -6.09
CA GLN A 102 -1.83 13.38 -6.31
C GLN A 102 -0.74 13.46 -5.25
N LEU A 103 -0.46 12.32 -4.63
CA LEU A 103 0.59 12.17 -3.64
C LEU A 103 1.66 11.20 -4.15
N LYS A 104 2.91 11.64 -4.05
CA LYS A 104 4.09 10.82 -4.29
C LYS A 104 4.48 10.12 -3.00
N VAL A 105 4.27 8.81 -2.93
CA VAL A 105 4.67 7.97 -1.78
C VAL A 105 6.00 7.29 -2.08
N SER A 106 6.99 7.58 -1.24
CA SER A 106 8.26 6.85 -1.24
C SER A 106 8.05 5.49 -0.58
N ARG A 107 8.48 4.41 -1.22
CA ARG A 107 8.41 3.05 -0.67
C ARG A 107 9.72 2.28 -0.85
N PRO A 108 10.88 2.74 -0.37
CA PRO A 108 12.13 2.00 -0.57
C PRO A 108 12.02 0.60 0.06
N PRO A 109 12.46 -0.49 -0.61
CA PRO A 109 13.17 -0.56 -1.90
C PRO A 109 12.28 -0.57 -3.15
N LEU A 110 10.96 -0.58 -2.99
CA LEU A 110 9.97 -0.57 -4.07
C LEU A 110 9.92 0.77 -4.82
N LYS A 111 9.33 0.72 -6.01
CA LYS A 111 9.06 1.92 -6.81
C LYS A 111 8.11 2.86 -6.07
N THR A 112 8.39 4.15 -6.23
CA THR A 112 7.50 5.24 -5.78
C THR A 112 6.10 5.04 -6.35
N LEU A 113 5.08 5.22 -5.50
CA LEU A 113 3.67 5.15 -5.90
C LEU A 113 3.10 6.56 -6.08
N ARG A 114 2.20 6.74 -7.05
CA ARG A 114 1.48 8.00 -7.28
C ARG A 114 0.00 7.78 -6.97
N ILE A 115 -0.37 7.98 -5.72
CA ILE A 115 -1.77 7.80 -5.30
C ILE A 115 -2.57 9.05 -5.65
N SER A 116 -3.77 8.86 -6.19
CA SER A 116 -4.74 9.94 -6.36
C SER A 116 -5.82 9.83 -5.30
N VAL A 117 -6.14 10.96 -4.67
CA VAL A 117 -7.18 11.10 -3.64
C VAL A 117 -8.32 11.91 -4.24
N HIS A 118 -9.53 11.36 -4.14
CA HIS A 118 -10.73 11.93 -4.75
C HIS A 118 -11.89 11.97 -3.74
N PRO A 119 -12.49 13.15 -3.48
CA PRO A 119 -11.96 14.49 -3.76
C PRO A 119 -10.72 14.80 -2.89
N ALA A 120 -9.97 15.85 -3.24
CA ALA A 120 -8.87 16.31 -2.38
C ALA A 120 -9.41 16.88 -1.06
N HIS A 121 -8.67 16.71 0.03
CA HIS A 121 -8.99 17.36 1.28
C HIS A 121 -8.76 18.87 1.16
N LYS A 122 -9.70 19.69 1.66
CA LYS A 122 -9.68 21.17 1.54
C LYS A 122 -8.37 21.83 2.01
N ASP A 123 -7.72 21.23 3.00
CA ASP A 123 -6.50 21.75 3.61
C ASP A 123 -5.20 21.28 2.93
N MET A 124 -5.29 20.42 1.91
CA MET A 124 -4.11 19.96 1.18
C MET A 124 -3.46 21.09 0.40
N LYS A 125 -2.14 21.20 0.51
CA LYS A 125 -1.30 22.12 -0.27
C LYS A 125 -0.17 21.34 -0.93
N THR A 126 0.18 21.74 -2.16
CA THR A 126 1.34 21.19 -2.86
C THR A 126 2.59 21.30 -2.00
N GLY A 127 3.36 20.21 -1.95
CA GLY A 127 4.58 20.10 -1.17
C GLY A 127 4.40 19.65 0.27
N GLN A 128 3.17 19.59 0.81
CA GLN A 128 2.90 19.05 2.15
C GLN A 128 2.94 17.53 2.18
N THR A 129 3.30 16.98 3.34
CA THR A 129 3.26 15.55 3.62
C THR A 129 1.96 15.19 4.31
N TRP A 130 1.32 14.13 3.85
CA TRP A 130 0.06 13.62 4.35
C TRP A 130 0.18 12.11 4.59
N SER A 131 -0.48 11.66 5.65
CA SER A 131 -0.72 10.24 5.89
C SER A 131 -1.99 9.83 5.15
N VAL A 132 -1.91 8.76 4.38
CA VAL A 132 -2.97 8.23 3.54
C VAL A 132 -3.20 6.78 3.94
N THR A 133 -4.43 6.46 4.31
CA THR A 133 -4.83 5.08 4.57
C THR A 133 -5.62 4.58 3.37
N ALA A 134 -5.10 3.54 2.71
CA ALA A 134 -5.73 2.86 1.59
C ALA A 134 -6.18 1.46 2.00
N VAL A 135 -7.28 1.01 1.41
CA VAL A 135 -7.75 -0.37 1.55
C VAL A 135 -7.96 -0.97 0.17
N ARG A 136 -7.84 -2.28 0.07
CA ARG A 136 -8.11 -2.99 -1.17
C ARG A 136 -9.60 -2.99 -1.49
N GLN A 137 -9.94 -2.83 -2.77
CA GLN A 137 -11.25 -3.11 -3.35
C GLN A 137 -11.03 -3.86 -4.67
N GLY A 138 -11.29 -5.17 -4.68
CA GLY A 138 -10.89 -6.04 -5.80
C GLY A 138 -9.38 -6.05 -5.96
N ASP A 139 -8.88 -5.70 -7.15
CA ASP A 139 -7.46 -5.65 -7.48
C ASP A 139 -6.83 -4.25 -7.36
N ILE A 140 -7.53 -3.27 -6.77
CA ILE A 140 -7.06 -1.88 -6.66
C ILE A 140 -6.99 -1.46 -5.19
N LEU A 141 -5.96 -0.67 -4.83
CA LEU A 141 -5.93 0.07 -3.56
C LEU A 141 -6.69 1.39 -3.70
N VAL A 142 -7.76 1.53 -2.92
CA VAL A 142 -8.59 2.73 -2.86
C VAL A 142 -8.30 3.49 -1.58
N THR A 143 -8.04 4.80 -1.71
CA THR A 143 -7.83 5.67 -0.57
C THR A 143 -9.13 5.80 0.25
N LYS A 144 -9.07 5.56 1.56
CA LYS A 144 -10.21 5.74 2.48
C LYS A 144 -10.10 6.98 3.34
N GLN A 145 -8.91 7.30 3.81
CA GLN A 145 -8.68 8.43 4.70
C GLN A 145 -7.38 9.13 4.37
N CYS A 146 -7.35 10.45 4.60
CA CYS A 146 -6.15 11.27 4.50
C CYS A 146 -6.09 12.21 5.70
N LYS A 147 -4.93 12.28 6.35
CA LYS A 147 -4.68 13.17 7.49
C LYS A 147 -3.40 13.96 7.25
N ILE A 148 -3.42 15.25 7.57
CA ILE A 148 -2.20 16.06 7.52
C ILE A 148 -1.22 15.54 8.56
N MET A 149 0.04 15.36 8.17
CA MET A 149 1.10 15.19 9.15
C MET A 149 1.52 16.60 9.53
N GLU A 150 1.34 16.97 10.81
CA GLU A 150 1.66 18.31 11.29
C GLU A 150 3.08 18.69 10.85
N LYS A 151 3.22 19.93 10.38
CA LYS A 151 4.55 20.51 10.17
C LYS A 151 5.15 20.66 11.56
N ASP A 152 6.37 20.16 11.76
CA ASP A 152 7.24 20.70 12.81
C ASP A 152 7.18 22.23 12.68
N ARG A 153 6.52 22.88 13.64
CA ARG A 153 6.62 24.32 13.80
C ARG A 153 8.09 24.57 14.10
N LYS A 154 8.83 25.09 13.12
CA LYS A 154 10.03 25.84 13.43
C LYS A 154 9.56 27.09 14.17
N GLU A 155 9.62 27.04 15.49
CA GLU A 155 9.85 28.24 16.31
C GLU A 155 11.18 28.88 15.92
#